data_AF-A0A2R7QIX3-F1
#
_entry.id   AF-A0A2R7QIX3-F1
#
_cell.length_a   1.000
_cell.length_b   1.000
_cell.length_c   1.000
_cell.angle_alpha   90.00
_cell.angle_beta   90.00
_cell.angle_gamma   90.00
#
_symmetry.space_group_name_H-M   'P 1'
#
loop_
_entity.id
_entity.type
_entity.pdbx_description
1 polymer ?
#
loop_
_entity_poly.entity_id
_entity_poly.type
_entity_poly.pdbx_seq_one_letter_code
_entity_poly.pdbx_strand_id
1 'polypeptide(L)'
;MNRRPRLTPCAALLVLVSACQPAPPAPLSKAAIAVRDAAPEDLFVGRLQGVDIELLVQDCKVFQVTRGREPAVALTEVLAPPPYPFFTDCQRQSLRHEEDAVIAVLGRMALGAGGCCATGGTWRTRDGQTWEKISEQAIP
;
A
#
# COMPACT_ATOMS: atom_id res chain seq x y z
N MET A 1 -28.22 54.50 63.72
CA MET A 1 -26.76 54.60 63.52
C MET A 1 -26.24 53.34 62.82
N ASN A 2 -25.80 53.51 61.58
CA ASN A 2 -24.75 52.81 60.83
C ASN A 2 -24.66 51.27 60.89
N ARG A 3 -25.05 50.61 59.78
CA ARG A 3 -24.48 49.31 59.38
C ARG A 3 -23.67 49.50 58.10
N ARG A 4 -22.35 49.31 58.20
CA ARG A 4 -21.40 49.29 57.07
C ARG A 4 -21.49 47.93 56.35
N PRO A 5 -21.39 47.87 55.01
CA PRO A 5 -21.29 46.61 54.30
C PRO A 5 -19.83 46.12 54.32
N ARG A 6 -19.60 44.83 54.58
CA ARG A 6 -18.30 44.18 54.39
C ARG A 6 -18.34 43.41 53.07
N LEU A 7 -17.63 43.92 52.06
CA LEU A 7 -17.35 43.18 50.82
C LEU A 7 -16.47 41.97 51.16
N THR A 8 -16.90 40.78 50.74
CA THR A 8 -16.14 39.54 50.82
C THR A 8 -15.72 39.17 49.40
N PRO A 9 -14.42 39.05 49.08
CA PRO A 9 -13.99 38.60 47.77
C PRO A 9 -14.02 37.06 47.76
N CYS A 10 -15.00 36.46 47.07
CA CYS A 10 -14.98 35.03 46.81
C CYS A 10 -13.93 34.73 45.75
N ALA A 11 -12.93 33.95 46.17
CA ALA A 11 -11.82 33.44 45.39
C ALA A 11 -12.30 32.74 44.11
N ALA A 12 -11.58 33.03 43.02
CA ALA A 12 -11.72 32.37 41.74
C ALA A 12 -11.39 30.87 41.88
N LEU A 13 -12.34 30.00 41.53
CA LEU A 13 -12.10 28.57 41.38
C LEU A 13 -11.38 28.29 40.05
N LEU A 14 -10.14 27.85 40.17
CA LEU A 14 -9.33 27.20 39.13
C LEU A 14 -9.99 25.91 38.67
N VAL A 15 -10.41 25.85 37.41
CA VAL A 15 -10.72 24.58 36.71
C VAL A 15 -9.64 24.34 35.67
N LEU A 16 -8.59 23.64 36.07
CA LEU A 16 -7.58 23.10 35.15
C LEU A 16 -8.15 21.80 34.56
N VAL A 17 -8.81 21.91 33.41
CA VAL A 17 -9.15 20.75 32.58
C VAL A 17 -7.84 20.26 31.95
N SER A 18 -7.23 19.25 32.57
CA SER A 18 -6.10 18.53 31.99
C SER A 18 -6.59 17.84 30.71
N ALA A 19 -6.23 18.42 29.57
CA ALA A 19 -6.47 17.83 28.26
C ALA A 19 -5.60 16.59 28.12
N CYS A 20 -6.15 15.41 28.40
CA CYS A 20 -5.65 14.15 27.84
C CYS A 20 -5.85 14.22 26.32
N GLN A 21 -4.90 14.81 25.60
CA GLN A 21 -4.81 14.58 24.17
C GLN A 21 -4.18 13.20 23.96
N PRO A 22 -4.85 12.27 23.25
CA PRO A 22 -4.20 11.05 22.80
C PRO A 22 -2.95 11.44 22.02
N ALA A 23 -1.82 10.75 22.27
CA ALA A 23 -0.61 10.97 21.50
C ALA A 23 -0.92 10.84 20.00
N PRO A 24 -0.36 11.70 19.13
CA PRO A 24 -0.56 11.59 17.69
C PRO A 24 -0.22 10.16 17.22
N PRO A 25 -1.03 9.55 16.33
CA PRO A 25 -0.73 8.24 15.80
C PRO A 25 0.66 8.27 15.14
N ALA A 26 1.45 7.23 15.39
CA ALA A 26 2.78 7.11 14.80
C ALA A 26 2.69 7.22 13.26
N PRO A 27 3.65 7.89 12.61
CA PRO A 27 3.65 8.01 11.15
C PRO A 27 3.70 6.62 10.52
N LEU A 28 2.87 6.40 9.50
CA LEU A 28 2.80 5.15 8.77
C LEU A 28 4.13 4.84 8.05
N SER A 29 4.46 3.55 7.95
CA SER A 29 5.60 3.11 7.14
C SER A 29 5.34 3.34 5.64
N LYS A 30 6.39 3.42 4.83
CA LYS A 30 6.27 3.53 3.36
C LYS A 30 5.46 2.39 2.75
N ALA A 31 5.64 1.17 3.26
CA ALA A 31 4.87 0.00 2.85
C ALA A 31 3.37 0.14 3.19
N ALA A 32 3.05 0.63 4.39
CA ALA A 32 1.66 0.88 4.77
C ALA A 32 1.01 1.97 3.91
N ILE A 33 1.77 3.02 3.57
CA ILE A 33 1.34 4.08 2.64
C ILE A 33 1.12 3.50 1.24
N ALA A 34 2.05 2.68 0.73
CA ALA A 34 1.94 2.07 -0.59
C ALA A 34 0.69 1.20 -0.74
N VAL A 35 0.37 0.38 0.26
CA VAL A 35 -0.84 -0.45 0.26
C VAL A 35 -2.11 0.41 0.41
N ARG A 36 -2.07 1.45 1.24
CA ARG A 36 -3.22 2.36 1.45
C ARG A 36 -3.56 3.16 0.19
N ASP A 37 -2.54 3.62 -0.53
CA ASP A 37 -2.69 4.51 -1.69
C ASP A 37 -2.78 3.74 -3.02
N ALA A 38 -2.73 2.40 -2.98
CA ALA A 38 -2.84 1.55 -4.15
C ALA A 38 -4.21 1.69 -4.84
N ALA A 39 -4.20 1.72 -6.17
CA ALA A 39 -5.43 1.64 -6.94
C ALA A 39 -6.07 0.24 -6.80
N PRO A 40 -7.38 0.09 -7.00
CA PRO A 40 -8.04 -1.22 -6.93
C PRO A 40 -7.46 -2.26 -7.90
N GLU A 41 -7.02 -1.83 -9.07
CA GLU A 41 -6.33 -2.66 -10.05
C GLU A 41 -4.88 -2.98 -9.68
N ASP A 42 -4.30 -2.32 -8.67
CA ASP A 42 -2.93 -2.56 -8.21
C ASP A 42 -2.89 -3.43 -6.95
N LEU A 43 -4.03 -3.70 -6.33
CA LEU A 43 -4.15 -4.45 -5.08
C LEU A 43 -5.10 -5.63 -5.25
N PHE A 44 -4.59 -6.82 -4.97
CA PHE A 44 -5.43 -8.00 -4.81
C PHE A 44 -5.54 -8.37 -3.34
N VAL A 45 -6.77 -8.51 -2.84
CA VAL A 45 -7.08 -9.09 -1.53
C VAL A 45 -8.04 -10.24 -1.76
N GLY A 46 -7.64 -11.46 -1.42
CA GLY A 46 -8.46 -12.62 -1.67
C GLY A 46 -7.87 -13.90 -1.11
N ARG A 47 -8.35 -15.03 -1.61
CA ARG A 47 -7.92 -16.35 -1.15
C ARG A 47 -7.41 -17.17 -2.33
N LEU A 48 -6.19 -17.66 -2.23
CA LEU A 48 -5.58 -18.56 -3.22
C LEU A 48 -5.27 -19.89 -2.56
N GLN A 49 -5.72 -21.00 -3.16
CA GLN A 49 -5.59 -22.35 -2.60
C GLN A 49 -6.01 -22.48 -1.12
N GLY A 50 -7.05 -21.73 -0.71
CA GLY A 50 -7.53 -21.76 0.67
C GLY A 50 -6.78 -20.84 1.65
N VAL A 51 -5.73 -20.15 1.21
CA VAL A 51 -4.93 -19.22 2.03
C VAL A 51 -5.28 -17.78 1.70
N ASP A 52 -5.56 -16.98 2.73
CA ASP A 52 -5.79 -15.54 2.56
C ASP A 52 -4.48 -14.86 2.16
N ILE A 53 -4.52 -14.10 1.08
CA ILE A 53 -3.36 -13.45 0.50
C ILE A 53 -3.71 -12.03 0.06
N GLU A 54 -2.73 -11.15 0.25
CA GLU A 54 -2.76 -9.78 -0.19
C GLU A 54 -1.52 -9.53 -1.06
N LEU A 55 -1.74 -9.08 -2.30
CA LEU A 55 -0.71 -8.80 -3.28
C LEU A 55 -0.83 -7.35 -3.72
N LEU A 56 0.30 -6.65 -3.77
CA LEU A 56 0.41 -5.29 -4.27
C LEU A 56 1.32 -5.29 -5.49
N VAL A 57 0.90 -4.66 -6.59
CA VAL A 57 1.81 -4.30 -7.67
C VAL A 57 2.24 -2.85 -7.56
N GLN A 58 3.55 -2.62 -7.56
CA GLN A 58 4.13 -1.29 -7.49
C GLN A 58 5.46 -1.29 -8.26
N ASP A 59 5.68 -0.24 -9.06
CA ASP A 59 6.89 -0.09 -9.86
C ASP A 59 7.18 -1.33 -10.74
N CYS A 60 6.13 -1.87 -11.37
CA CYS A 60 6.21 -3.06 -12.22
C CYS A 60 6.80 -4.29 -11.50
N LYS A 61 6.57 -4.41 -10.19
CA LYS A 61 6.89 -5.58 -9.36
C LYS A 61 5.70 -5.97 -8.52
N VAL A 62 5.54 -7.26 -8.25
CA VAL A 62 4.50 -7.75 -7.34
C VAL A 62 5.11 -8.10 -6.00
N PHE A 63 4.46 -7.62 -4.95
CA PHE A 63 4.83 -7.85 -3.57
C PHE A 63 3.71 -8.58 -2.83
N GLN A 64 4.08 -9.57 -2.02
CA GLN A 64 3.21 -10.10 -0.99
C GLN A 64 3.19 -9.13 0.20
N VAL A 65 1.99 -8.73 0.59
CA VAL A 65 1.76 -7.86 1.75
C VAL A 65 1.60 -8.72 2.99
N THR A 66 2.50 -8.53 3.96
CA THR A 66 2.41 -9.18 5.27
C THR A 66 2.09 -8.13 6.32
N ARG A 67 0.93 -8.26 6.96
CA ARG A 67 0.49 -7.39 8.06
C ARG A 67 0.88 -8.02 9.40
N GLY A 68 1.79 -7.36 10.11
CA GLY A 68 2.19 -7.72 11.48
C GLY A 68 1.33 -7.00 12.53
N ARG A 69 1.80 -6.98 13.79
CA ARG A 69 1.22 -6.08 14.80
C ARG A 69 1.47 -4.65 14.36
N GLU A 70 0.39 -3.87 14.27
CA GLU A 70 0.40 -2.48 13.78
C GLU A 70 1.54 -1.65 14.40
N PRO A 71 2.19 -0.75 13.64
CA PRO A 71 1.97 -0.38 12.23
C PRO A 71 2.84 -1.17 11.24
N ALA A 72 3.24 -2.41 11.57
CA ALA A 72 4.15 -3.19 10.74
C ALA A 72 3.45 -3.77 9.49
N VAL A 73 3.63 -3.12 8.35
CA VAL A 73 3.36 -3.70 7.02
C VAL A 73 4.70 -4.00 6.38
N ALA A 74 4.88 -5.23 5.91
CA ALA A 74 6.05 -5.67 5.16
C ALA A 74 5.65 -6.02 3.72
N LEU A 75 6.52 -5.70 2.77
CA LEU A 75 6.38 -6.05 1.35
C LEU A 75 7.49 -7.03 1.00
N THR A 76 7.12 -8.21 0.55
CA THR A 76 8.06 -9.23 0.07
C THR A 76 7.93 -9.34 -1.43
N GLU A 77 9.00 -9.04 -2.19
CA GLU A 77 8.98 -9.16 -3.65
C GLU A 77 8.78 -10.63 -4.05
N VAL A 78 7.72 -10.92 -4.81
CA VAL A 78 7.39 -12.28 -5.29
C VAL A 78 7.47 -12.39 -6.81
N LEU A 79 7.42 -11.27 -7.53
CA LEU A 79 7.59 -11.24 -8.98
C LEU A 79 8.23 -9.92 -9.41
N ALA A 80 9.23 -10.01 -10.29
CA ALA A 80 9.78 -8.90 -11.03
C ALA A 80 10.07 -9.31 -12.48
N PRO A 81 9.91 -8.41 -13.47
CA PRO A 81 10.36 -8.67 -14.82
C PRO A 81 11.87 -8.87 -14.87
N PRO A 82 12.39 -9.52 -15.94
CA PRO A 82 13.83 -9.70 -16.12
C PRO A 82 14.57 -8.36 -16.07
N PRO A 83 15.82 -8.33 -15.57
CA PRO A 83 16.62 -7.11 -15.57
C PRO A 83 16.87 -6.63 -17.01
N TYR A 84 16.78 -5.31 -17.23
CA TYR A 84 17.07 -4.69 -18.51
C TYR A 84 18.38 -3.89 -18.45
N PRO A 85 19.25 -3.94 -19.47
CA PRO A 85 20.56 -3.27 -19.43
C PRO A 85 20.50 -1.73 -19.36
N PHE A 86 19.39 -1.13 -19.78
CA PHE A 86 19.21 0.32 -19.82
C PHE A 86 18.15 0.78 -18.82
N PHE A 87 18.11 2.09 -18.56
CA PHE A 87 17.07 2.69 -17.74
C PHE A 87 15.69 2.47 -18.35
N THR A 88 14.76 2.02 -17.53
CA THR A 88 13.36 1.80 -17.89
C THR A 88 12.46 2.37 -16.82
N ASP A 89 11.29 2.83 -17.23
CA ASP A 89 10.23 3.21 -16.29
C ASP A 89 9.04 2.25 -16.41
N CYS A 90 8.34 2.04 -15.30
CA CYS A 90 7.07 1.34 -15.32
C CYS A 90 6.02 2.19 -16.06
N GLN A 91 5.42 1.63 -17.11
CA GLN A 91 4.37 2.29 -17.91
C GLN A 91 3.02 1.60 -17.77
N ARG A 92 3.02 0.31 -17.41
CA ARG A 92 1.80 -0.48 -17.26
C ARG A 92 1.99 -1.49 -16.15
N GLN A 93 1.06 -1.49 -15.21
CA GLN A 93 0.96 -2.50 -14.19
C GLN A 93 -0.50 -2.75 -13.84
N SER A 94 -0.83 -3.98 -13.48
CA SER A 94 -2.11 -4.31 -12.83
C SER A 94 -2.09 -5.74 -12.29
N LEU A 95 -3.02 -6.01 -11.38
CA LEU A 95 -3.44 -7.31 -10.90
C LEU A 95 -4.91 -7.51 -11.25
N ARG A 96 -5.26 -8.69 -11.75
CA ARG A 96 -6.66 -9.11 -11.93
C ARG A 96 -6.86 -10.51 -11.41
N HIS A 97 -8.05 -10.77 -10.88
CA HIS A 97 -8.44 -12.09 -10.40
C HIS A 97 -9.13 -12.87 -11.53
N GLU A 98 -8.70 -14.11 -11.77
CA GLU A 98 -9.29 -15.05 -12.72
C GLU A 98 -9.56 -16.37 -11.99
N GLU A 99 -10.83 -16.67 -11.67
CA GLU A 99 -11.27 -17.93 -11.04
C GLU A 99 -10.49 -18.31 -9.77
N ASP A 100 -9.43 -19.11 -9.91
CA ASP A 100 -8.55 -19.61 -8.86
C ASP A 100 -7.09 -19.10 -8.98
N ALA A 101 -6.89 -18.08 -9.80
CA ALA A 101 -5.60 -17.51 -10.14
C ALA A 101 -5.59 -15.98 -10.09
N VAL A 102 -4.42 -15.41 -9.90
CA VAL A 102 -4.18 -13.97 -10.08
C VAL A 102 -3.30 -13.78 -11.31
N ILE A 103 -3.68 -12.83 -12.15
CA ILE A 103 -2.89 -12.40 -13.28
C ILE A 103 -2.25 -11.05 -12.98
N ALA A 104 -0.95 -10.96 -13.21
CA ALA A 104 -0.20 -9.71 -13.18
C ALA A 104 0.17 -9.30 -14.60
N VAL A 105 -0.05 -8.04 -14.94
CA VAL A 105 0.46 -7.43 -16.17
C VAL A 105 1.53 -6.44 -15.76
N LEU A 106 2.75 -6.58 -16.29
CA LEU A 106 3.87 -5.67 -15.97
C LEU A 106 4.54 -5.25 -17.27
N GLY A 107 4.66 -3.94 -17.50
CA GLY A 107 5.18 -3.35 -18.72
C GLY A 107 6.10 -2.19 -18.42
N ARG A 108 7.39 -2.39 -18.69
CA ARG A 108 8.44 -1.39 -18.55
C ARG A 108 8.84 -0.87 -19.93
N MET A 109 8.97 0.44 -20.06
CA MET A 109 9.43 1.07 -21.30
C MET A 109 10.87 1.54 -21.11
N ALA A 110 11.71 1.27 -22.10
CA ALA A 110 13.03 1.87 -22.15
C ALA A 110 12.89 3.37 -22.48
N LEU A 111 13.64 4.22 -21.78
CA LEU A 111 13.61 5.66 -22.02
C LEU A 111 13.92 5.98 -23.49
N GLY A 112 13.04 6.73 -24.14
CA GLY A 112 13.19 7.12 -25.55
C GLY A 112 12.65 6.12 -26.59
N ALA A 113 12.09 4.97 -26.17
CA ALA A 113 11.39 4.07 -27.08
C ALA A 113 9.98 4.62 -27.42
N GLY A 114 9.64 4.75 -28.70
CA GLY A 114 8.37 5.33 -29.19
C GLY A 114 7.13 4.45 -29.02
N GLY A 115 7.08 3.56 -28.02
CA GLY A 115 5.95 2.68 -27.75
C GLY A 115 6.14 1.81 -26.49
N CYS A 116 5.05 1.31 -25.91
CA CYS A 116 5.12 0.31 -24.82
C CYS A 116 5.23 -1.10 -25.43
N CYS A 117 6.01 -2.02 -24.89
CA CYS A 117 6.87 -1.99 -23.70
C CYS A 117 8.17 -2.69 -24.08
N ALA A 118 9.33 -2.18 -23.64
CA ALA A 118 10.63 -2.76 -23.99
C ALA A 118 10.87 -4.08 -23.27
N THR A 119 10.38 -4.19 -22.02
CA THR A 119 10.34 -5.43 -21.26
C THR A 119 8.99 -5.54 -20.55
N GLY A 120 8.53 -6.76 -20.33
CA GLY A 120 7.26 -6.99 -19.67
C GLY A 120 6.67 -8.34 -19.98
N GLY A 121 5.38 -8.44 -19.71
CA GLY A 121 4.56 -9.60 -19.99
C GLY A 121 3.31 -9.66 -19.15
N THR A 122 2.70 -10.84 -19.21
CA THR A 122 1.58 -11.23 -18.35
C THR A 122 1.98 -12.50 -17.62
N TRP A 123 1.79 -12.52 -16.31
CA TRP A 123 2.12 -13.64 -15.43
C TRP A 123 0.88 -14.13 -14.72
N ARG A 124 0.84 -15.43 -14.43
CA ARG A 124 -0.21 -16.09 -13.67
C ARG A 124 0.38 -16.70 -12.41
N THR A 125 -0.35 -16.60 -11.31
CA THR A 125 -0.08 -17.36 -10.08
C THR A 125 -1.36 -18.01 -9.56
N ARG A 126 -1.21 -19.15 -8.86
CA ARG A 126 -2.29 -19.84 -8.14
C ARG A 126 -2.06 -19.90 -6.63
N ASP A 127 -0.89 -19.46 -6.16
CA ASP A 127 -0.45 -19.52 -4.77
C ASP A 127 0.08 -18.15 -4.26
N GLY A 128 0.24 -17.18 -5.15
CA GLY A 128 0.80 -15.87 -4.89
C GLY A 128 2.32 -15.80 -4.77
N GLN A 129 3.02 -16.92 -4.91
CA GLN A 129 4.46 -17.02 -4.74
C GLN A 129 5.15 -17.51 -6.01
N THR A 130 4.55 -18.50 -6.67
CA THR A 130 5.03 -19.08 -7.92
C THR A 130 4.31 -18.40 -9.08
N TRP A 131 5.09 -17.78 -9.97
CA TRP A 131 4.57 -17.03 -11.10
C TRP A 131 5.04 -17.63 -12.42
N GLU A 132 4.10 -17.96 -13.29
CA GLU A 132 4.35 -18.43 -14.64
C GLU A 132 4.10 -17.31 -15.64
N LYS A 133 5.05 -17.06 -16.54
CA LYS A 133 4.86 -16.11 -17.63
C LYS A 133 4.00 -16.75 -18.72
N ILE A 134 2.81 -16.19 -18.96
CA ILE A 134 1.83 -16.70 -19.94
C ILE A 134 1.81 -15.87 -21.23
N SER A 135 2.39 -14.68 -21.23
CA SER A 135 2.56 -13.84 -22.42
C SER A 135 3.77 -12.92 -22.32
N GLU A 136 4.43 -12.67 -23.44
CA GLU A 136 5.47 -11.63 -23.58
C GLU A 136 4.87 -10.22 -23.67
N GLN A 137 3.59 -10.12 -24.00
CA GLN A 137 2.90 -8.85 -24.17
C GLN A 137 2.28 -8.42 -22.84
N ALA A 138 2.58 -7.21 -22.38
CA ALA A 138 1.94 -6.62 -21.21
C ALA A 138 0.58 -6.04 -21.59
N ILE A 139 -0.42 -6.88 -21.86
CA ILE A 139 -1.77 -6.44 -22.26
C ILE A 139 -2.76 -6.75 -21.11
N PRO A 140 -3.59 -5.75 -20.69
CA PRO A 140 -4.62 -5.91 -19.66
C PRO A 140 -5.70 -6.94 -20.00
#